data_AF-A0A368XUB2-F1
#
_entry.id   AF-A0A368XUB2-F1
#
_cell.length_a   1.000
_cell.length_b   1.000
_cell.length_c   1.000
_cell.angle_alpha   90.00
_cell.angle_beta   90.00
_cell.angle_gamma   90.00
#
_symmetry.space_group_name_H-M   'P 1'
#
loop_
_entity.id
_entity.type
_entity.pdbx_description
1 polymer ?
#
loop_
_entity_poly.entity_id
_entity_poly.type
_entity_poly.pdbx_seq_one_letter_code
_entity_poly.pdbx_strand_id
1 'polypeptide(L)'
;MYKKQEQEKVELHEKIRDTSEELAAIFEQTSSNIQTLMVKLDEIVEYSKQGTETSAIVETLSNERKVDLDVQQSKTKQIDNKVVQIKQETSSLLEVSTQIEHIVEMVTGIADQTNLLALNAAIEAARAGEHGKGFAVVADEVRKLAEETKDSVANLTGLIEKTNKQVETVSVYVDEVQVSVTESADNMTEINQFFEDIVLKMNERKDQSNAMENEIHTFFESLSEVNQALGKVTNSVDDLIETVNKG
;
A
#
# COMPACT_ATOMS: atom_id res chain seq x y z
N MET A 1 38.68 -62.64 60.20
CA MET A 1 38.11 -61.29 60.36
C MET A 1 39.04 -60.21 59.79
N TYR A 2 40.28 -60.05 60.28
CA TYR A 2 41.22 -59.04 59.77
C TYR A 2 41.46 -59.03 58.24
N LYS A 3 41.74 -60.18 57.60
CA LYS A 3 41.94 -60.24 56.14
C LYS A 3 40.70 -59.84 55.31
N LYS A 4 39.50 -60.07 55.85
CA LYS A 4 38.24 -59.73 55.17
C LYS A 4 38.00 -58.22 55.22
N GLN A 5 38.27 -57.59 56.36
CA GLN A 5 38.18 -56.14 56.54
C GLN A 5 39.20 -55.38 55.69
N GLU A 6 40.42 -55.90 55.54
CA GLU A 6 41.44 -55.29 54.69
C GLU A 6 41.05 -55.35 53.21
N GLN A 7 40.46 -56.47 52.77
CA GLN A 7 40.00 -56.63 51.39
C GLN A 7 38.78 -55.74 51.08
N GLU A 8 37.82 -55.63 52.02
CA GLU A 8 36.69 -54.69 51.94
C GLU A 8 37.16 -53.22 51.90
N LYS A 9 38.25 -52.87 52.61
CA LYS A 9 38.85 -51.53 52.59
C LYS A 9 39.46 -51.20 51.22
N VAL A 10 40.21 -52.14 50.63
CA VAL A 10 40.83 -51.97 49.30
C VAL A 10 39.76 -51.83 48.21
N GLU A 11 38.73 -52.68 48.22
CA GLU A 11 37.60 -52.58 47.27
C GLU A 11 36.86 -51.23 47.41
N LEU A 12 36.71 -50.72 48.64
CA LEU A 12 36.10 -49.41 48.87
C LEU A 12 36.98 -48.27 48.34
N HIS A 13 38.30 -48.32 48.57
CA HIS A 13 39.25 -47.33 48.05
C HIS A 13 39.26 -47.31 46.52
N GLU A 14 39.32 -48.48 45.89
CA GLU A 14 39.26 -48.60 44.42
C GLU A 14 37.95 -48.03 43.88
N LYS A 15 36.81 -48.37 44.49
CA LYS A 15 35.50 -47.84 44.08
C LYS A 15 35.40 -46.32 44.26
N ILE A 16 35.93 -45.76 45.34
CA ILE A 16 35.94 -44.30 45.57
C ILE A 16 36.81 -43.64 44.51
N ARG A 17 38.01 -44.16 44.23
CA ARG A 17 38.91 -43.63 43.20
C ARG A 17 38.23 -43.62 41.83
N ASP A 18 37.68 -44.76 41.40
CA ASP A 18 37.07 -44.88 40.08
C ASP A 18 35.86 -43.94 39.95
N THR A 19 35.04 -43.81 41.00
CA THR A 19 33.91 -42.87 41.04
C THR A 19 34.38 -41.41 41.00
N SER A 20 35.48 -41.08 41.69
CA SER A 20 36.08 -39.75 41.68
C SER A 20 36.65 -39.37 40.32
N GLU A 21 37.33 -40.30 39.65
CA GLU A 21 37.85 -40.09 38.28
C GLU A 21 36.70 -39.87 37.29
N GLU A 22 35.62 -40.66 37.38
CA GLU A 22 34.41 -40.47 36.57
C GLU A 22 33.76 -39.10 36.85
N LEU A 23 33.68 -38.71 38.11
CA LEU A 23 33.11 -37.43 38.52
C LEU A 23 33.94 -36.23 38.04
N ALA A 24 35.28 -36.33 38.09
CA ALA A 24 36.19 -35.32 37.54
C ALA A 24 35.95 -35.12 36.02
N ALA A 25 35.85 -36.20 35.26
CA ALA A 25 35.55 -36.14 33.83
C ALA A 25 34.20 -35.48 33.53
N ILE A 26 33.16 -35.79 34.32
CA ILE A 26 31.84 -35.15 34.20
C ILE A 26 31.94 -33.64 34.47
N PHE A 27 32.74 -33.21 35.44
CA PHE A 27 32.90 -31.79 35.75
C PHE A 27 33.68 -31.03 34.68
N GLU A 28 34.74 -31.60 34.12
CA GLU A 28 35.45 -31.01 32.98
C GLU A 28 34.50 -30.81 31.80
N GLN A 29 33.70 -31.84 31.48
CA GLN A 29 32.69 -31.75 30.43
C GLN A 29 31.62 -30.69 30.74
N THR A 30 31.15 -30.62 31.98
CA THR A 30 30.14 -29.62 32.39
C THR A 30 30.69 -28.20 32.31
N SER A 31 31.95 -27.98 32.72
CA SER A 31 32.64 -26.69 32.60
C SER A 31 32.75 -26.24 31.14
N SER A 32 33.14 -27.16 30.24
CA SER A 32 33.18 -26.91 28.79
C SER A 32 31.80 -26.53 28.22
N ASN A 33 30.74 -27.22 28.66
CA ASN A 33 29.36 -26.90 28.27
C ASN A 33 28.93 -25.51 28.77
N ILE A 34 29.31 -25.11 29.98
CA ILE A 34 29.03 -23.77 30.51
C ILE A 34 29.74 -22.69 29.69
N GLN A 35 31.01 -22.90 29.35
CA GLN A 35 31.74 -21.95 28.51
C GLN A 35 31.08 -21.79 27.13
N THR A 36 30.57 -22.89 26.57
CA THR A 36 29.82 -22.87 25.30
C THR A 36 28.50 -22.10 25.46
N LEU A 37 27.77 -22.31 26.56
CA LEU A 37 26.54 -21.56 26.85
C LEU A 37 26.79 -20.06 27.03
N MET A 38 27.87 -19.66 27.69
CA MET A 38 28.24 -18.24 27.83
C MET A 38 28.43 -17.56 26.47
N VAL A 39 29.16 -18.20 25.55
CA VAL A 39 29.34 -17.69 24.18
C VAL A 39 27.99 -17.58 23.45
N LYS A 40 27.10 -18.57 23.63
CA LYS A 40 25.76 -18.51 23.02
C LYS A 40 24.88 -17.42 23.61
N LEU A 41 25.00 -17.09 24.89
CA LEU A 41 24.27 -15.97 25.49
C LEU A 41 24.74 -14.62 24.96
N ASP A 42 26.05 -14.44 24.77
CA ASP A 42 26.60 -13.24 24.12
C ASP A 42 26.04 -13.06 22.70
N GLU A 43 25.93 -14.15 21.92
CA GLU A 43 25.27 -14.12 20.60
C GLU A 43 23.80 -13.66 20.70
N ILE A 44 23.05 -14.11 21.72
CA ILE A 44 21.64 -13.71 21.90
C ILE A 44 21.51 -12.24 22.33
N VAL A 45 22.44 -11.71 23.14
CA VAL A 45 22.47 -10.27 23.47
C VAL A 45 22.61 -9.43 22.19
N GLU A 46 23.53 -9.82 21.32
CA GLU A 46 23.72 -9.13 20.04
C GLU A 46 22.47 -9.21 19.16
N TYR A 47 21.82 -10.38 19.07
CA TYR A 47 20.55 -10.52 18.35
C TYR A 47 19.43 -9.67 18.95
N SER A 48 19.35 -9.57 20.28
CA SER A 48 18.35 -8.75 20.96
C SER A 48 18.53 -7.27 20.60
N LYS A 49 19.76 -6.78 20.65
CA LYS A 49 20.13 -5.41 20.29
C LYS A 49 19.84 -5.09 18.82
N GLN A 50 20.21 -5.98 17.91
CA GLN A 50 19.85 -5.87 16.48
C GLN A 50 18.33 -5.85 16.30
N GLY A 51 17.60 -6.60 17.13
CA GLY A 51 16.16 -6.56 17.19
C GLY A 51 15.63 -5.16 17.51
N THR A 52 16.08 -4.57 18.61
CA THR A 52 15.70 -3.20 19.02
C THR A 52 16.01 -2.17 17.93
N GLU A 53 17.19 -2.23 17.32
CA GLU A 53 17.60 -1.31 16.25
C GLU A 53 16.72 -1.46 15.01
N THR A 54 16.48 -2.69 14.55
CA THR A 54 15.60 -2.97 13.41
C THR A 54 14.19 -2.46 13.67
N SER A 55 13.66 -2.67 14.88
CA SER A 55 12.33 -2.20 15.25
C SER A 55 12.24 -0.67 15.22
N ALA A 56 13.26 0.04 15.69
CA ALA A 56 13.31 1.51 15.64
C ALA A 56 13.38 2.05 14.20
N ILE A 57 14.15 1.38 13.32
CA ILE A 57 14.23 1.74 11.90
C ILE A 57 12.87 1.54 11.22
N VAL A 58 12.22 0.39 11.43
CA VAL A 58 10.91 0.09 10.83
C VAL A 58 9.83 1.03 11.35
N GLU A 59 9.85 1.39 12.64
CA GLU A 59 8.95 2.40 13.21
C GLU A 59 9.13 3.77 12.53
N THR A 60 10.38 4.23 12.37
CA THR A 60 10.69 5.50 11.70
C THR A 60 10.21 5.50 10.26
N LEU A 61 10.55 4.46 9.49
CA LEU A 61 10.12 4.31 8.10
C LEU A 61 8.59 4.25 7.98
N SER A 62 7.91 3.54 8.88
CA SER A 62 6.45 3.45 8.87
C SER A 62 5.81 4.82 9.09
N ASN A 63 6.34 5.62 10.02
CA ASN A 63 5.86 6.99 10.25
C ASN A 63 6.12 7.91 9.05
N GLU A 64 7.27 7.81 8.39
CA GLU A 64 7.55 8.54 7.14
C GLU A 64 6.56 8.16 6.03
N ARG A 65 6.23 6.86 5.90
CA ARG A 65 5.24 6.39 4.92
C ARG A 65 3.82 6.85 5.21
N LYS A 66 3.44 7.01 6.48
CA LYS A 66 2.14 7.63 6.84
C LYS A 66 2.06 9.08 6.34
N VAL A 67 3.14 9.85 6.45
CA VAL A 67 3.19 11.21 5.91
C VAL A 67 3.06 11.21 4.38
N ASP A 68 3.75 10.30 3.68
CA ASP A 68 3.59 10.13 2.23
C ASP A 68 2.13 9.82 1.84
N LEU A 69 1.44 8.99 2.64
CA LEU A 69 0.04 8.63 2.43
C LEU A 69 -0.91 9.82 2.63
N ASP A 70 -0.69 10.66 3.64
CA ASP A 70 -1.48 11.87 3.86
C ASP A 70 -1.40 12.82 2.64
N VAL A 71 -0.20 12.95 2.05
CA VAL A 71 -0.01 13.72 0.82
C VAL A 71 -0.77 13.09 -0.35
N GLN A 72 -0.75 11.76 -0.47
CA GLN A 72 -1.50 11.07 -1.51
C GLN A 72 -3.01 11.20 -1.34
N GLN A 73 -3.53 11.10 -0.11
CA GLN A 73 -4.95 11.29 0.19
C GLN A 73 -5.41 12.71 -0.19
N SER A 74 -4.58 13.72 0.07
CA SER A 74 -4.83 15.09 -0.37
C SER A 74 -4.91 15.20 -1.90
N LYS A 75 -4.01 14.54 -2.64
CA LYS A 75 -4.04 14.50 -4.11
C LYS A 75 -5.28 13.79 -4.64
N THR A 76 -5.66 12.65 -4.06
CA THR A 76 -6.89 11.91 -4.41
C THR A 76 -8.12 12.81 -4.24
N LYS A 77 -8.19 13.57 -3.13
CA LYS A 77 -9.25 14.55 -2.91
C LYS A 77 -9.25 15.70 -3.92
N GLN A 78 -8.07 16.13 -4.39
CA GLN A 78 -8.01 17.12 -5.47
C GLN A 78 -8.54 16.56 -6.80
N ILE A 79 -8.24 15.30 -7.10
CA ILE A 79 -8.77 14.60 -8.29
C ILE A 79 -10.30 14.47 -8.18
N ASP A 80 -10.83 14.07 -7.02
CA ASP A 80 -12.27 13.99 -6.77
C ASP A 80 -12.98 15.33 -7.07
N ASN A 81 -12.44 16.44 -6.55
CA ASN A 81 -12.98 17.77 -6.85
C ASN A 81 -12.91 18.11 -8.35
N LYS A 82 -11.86 17.68 -9.06
CA LYS A 82 -11.73 17.90 -10.50
C LYS A 82 -12.73 17.08 -11.29
N VAL A 83 -13.00 15.85 -10.88
CA VAL A 83 -14.05 14.98 -11.46
C VAL A 83 -15.41 15.66 -11.33
N VAL A 84 -15.75 16.20 -10.15
CA VAL A 84 -16.98 16.97 -9.94
C VAL A 84 -17.06 18.19 -10.86
N GLN A 85 -15.97 18.94 -11.01
CA GLN A 85 -15.93 20.09 -11.94
C GLN A 85 -16.16 19.65 -13.40
N ILE A 86 -15.54 18.56 -13.85
CA ILE A 86 -15.74 18.05 -15.20
C ILE A 86 -17.20 17.62 -15.43
N LYS A 87 -17.85 16.99 -14.43
CA LYS A 87 -19.30 16.66 -14.51
C LYS A 87 -20.17 17.89 -14.69
N GLN A 88 -19.84 19.00 -14.00
CA GLN A 88 -20.57 20.25 -14.14
C GLN A 88 -20.38 20.87 -15.53
N GLU A 89 -19.14 20.94 -16.01
CA GLU A 89 -18.81 21.50 -17.34
C GLU A 89 -19.42 20.68 -18.48
N THR A 90 -19.42 19.36 -18.39
CA THR A 90 -20.06 18.48 -19.37
C THR A 90 -21.58 18.64 -19.40
N SER A 91 -22.21 18.81 -18.23
CA SER A 91 -23.64 19.11 -18.13
C SER A 91 -23.99 20.47 -18.74
N SER A 92 -23.18 21.49 -18.46
CA SER A 92 -23.31 22.84 -19.05
C SER A 92 -23.16 22.80 -20.58
N LEU A 93 -22.19 22.03 -21.09
CA LEU A 93 -21.98 21.87 -22.53
C LEU A 93 -23.18 21.19 -23.21
N LEU A 94 -23.81 20.22 -22.55
CA LEU A 94 -25.03 19.59 -23.05
C LEU A 94 -26.20 20.59 -23.14
N GLU A 95 -26.38 21.44 -22.12
CA GLU A 95 -27.40 22.49 -22.13
C GLU A 95 -27.18 23.50 -23.27
N VAL A 96 -25.93 23.95 -23.46
CA VAL A 96 -25.57 24.83 -24.59
C VAL A 96 -25.84 24.15 -25.91
N SER A 97 -25.53 22.86 -26.04
CA SER A 97 -25.78 22.08 -27.25
C SER A 97 -27.27 22.04 -27.59
N THR A 98 -28.14 21.77 -26.60
CA THR A 98 -29.60 21.81 -26.77
C THR A 98 -30.10 23.19 -27.19
N GLN A 99 -29.53 24.28 -26.66
CA GLN A 99 -29.88 25.63 -27.11
C GLN A 99 -29.50 25.87 -28.58
N ILE A 100 -28.35 25.34 -29.02
CA ILE A 100 -27.93 25.43 -30.42
C ILE A 100 -28.87 24.60 -31.33
N GLU A 101 -29.31 23.42 -30.89
CA GLU A 101 -30.32 22.62 -31.62
C GLU A 101 -31.59 23.42 -31.89
N HIS A 102 -32.12 24.12 -30.89
CA HIS A 102 -33.29 24.98 -31.06
C HIS A 102 -33.06 26.14 -32.04
N ILE A 103 -31.86 26.74 -32.04
CA ILE A 103 -31.51 27.78 -33.02
C ILE A 103 -31.45 27.19 -34.43
N VAL A 104 -30.85 26.01 -34.58
CA VAL A 104 -30.76 25.26 -35.84
C VAL A 104 -32.14 24.93 -36.40
N GLU A 105 -33.07 24.46 -35.55
CA GLU A 105 -34.47 24.22 -35.94
C GLU A 105 -35.16 25.51 -36.41
N MET A 106 -34.96 26.61 -35.68
CA MET A 106 -35.54 27.91 -36.05
C MET A 106 -35.00 28.42 -37.39
N VAL A 107 -33.69 28.36 -37.62
CA VAL A 107 -33.08 28.78 -38.89
C VAL A 107 -33.54 27.89 -40.04
N THR A 108 -33.68 26.58 -39.83
CA THR A 108 -34.27 25.66 -40.81
C THR A 108 -35.68 26.10 -41.19
N GLY A 109 -36.51 26.44 -40.20
CA GLY A 109 -37.85 26.96 -40.43
C GLY A 109 -37.86 28.29 -41.22
N ILE A 110 -36.93 29.20 -40.94
CA ILE A 110 -36.76 30.46 -41.68
C ILE A 110 -36.35 30.20 -43.13
N ALA A 111 -35.42 29.27 -43.36
CA ALA A 111 -34.98 28.89 -44.70
C ALA A 111 -36.15 28.28 -45.51
N ASP A 112 -36.94 27.40 -44.91
CA ASP A 112 -38.12 26.81 -45.56
C ASP A 112 -39.19 27.86 -45.91
N GLN A 113 -39.45 28.82 -45.00
CA GLN A 113 -40.36 29.93 -45.27
C GLN A 113 -39.84 30.86 -46.38
N THR A 114 -38.54 31.16 -46.37
CA THR A 114 -37.89 32.00 -47.39
C THR A 114 -37.93 31.33 -48.76
N ASN A 115 -37.69 30.03 -48.81
CA ASN A 115 -37.79 29.23 -50.03
C ASN A 115 -39.23 29.26 -50.59
N LEU A 116 -40.24 29.12 -49.72
CA LEU A 116 -41.64 29.18 -50.13
C LEU A 116 -42.07 30.57 -50.61
N LEU A 117 -41.57 31.64 -49.96
CA LEU A 117 -41.79 33.03 -50.40
C LEU A 117 -41.13 33.30 -51.76
N ALA A 118 -39.90 32.82 -51.96
CA ALA A 118 -39.18 32.94 -53.22
C ALA A 118 -39.89 32.20 -54.36
N LEU A 119 -40.40 31.00 -54.09
CA LEU A 119 -41.21 30.24 -55.04
C LEU A 119 -42.48 31.01 -55.45
N ASN A 120 -43.21 31.58 -54.48
CA ASN A 120 -44.39 32.39 -54.78
C ASN A 120 -44.05 33.64 -55.59
N ALA A 121 -42.92 34.30 -55.29
CA ALA A 121 -42.44 35.45 -56.05
C ALA A 121 -42.05 35.07 -57.49
N ALA A 122 -41.42 33.92 -57.70
CA ALA A 122 -41.09 33.41 -59.03
C ALA A 122 -42.35 33.13 -59.87
N ILE A 123 -43.39 32.55 -59.24
CA ILE A 123 -44.70 32.32 -59.89
C ILE A 123 -45.35 33.64 -60.32
N GLU A 124 -45.38 34.64 -59.45
CA GLU A 124 -46.01 35.93 -59.77
C GLU A 124 -45.19 36.72 -60.79
N ALA A 125 -43.86 36.62 -60.75
CA ALA A 125 -42.98 37.18 -61.77
C ALA A 125 -43.23 36.56 -63.16
N ALA A 126 -43.42 35.24 -63.24
CA ALA A 126 -43.81 34.56 -64.48
C ALA A 126 -45.18 35.03 -64.98
N ARG A 127 -46.13 35.27 -64.06
CA ARG A 127 -47.48 35.76 -64.37
C ARG A 127 -47.47 37.19 -64.94
N ALA A 128 -46.55 38.05 -64.50
CA ALA A 128 -46.36 39.40 -65.02
C ALA A 128 -45.70 39.46 -66.42
N GLY A 129 -45.27 38.31 -66.97
CA GLY A 129 -44.71 38.21 -68.31
C GLY A 129 -43.39 39.00 -68.47
N GLU A 130 -43.29 39.82 -69.53
CA GLU A 130 -42.08 40.61 -69.83
C GLU A 130 -41.71 41.59 -68.70
N HIS A 131 -42.69 42.12 -67.97
CA HIS A 131 -42.46 43.06 -66.87
C HIS A 131 -41.89 42.39 -65.61
N GLY A 132 -42.03 41.07 -65.48
CA GLY A 132 -41.57 40.31 -64.31
C GLY A 132 -40.16 39.72 -64.43
N LYS A 133 -39.51 39.79 -65.59
CA LYS A 133 -38.22 39.11 -65.86
C LYS A 133 -37.12 39.44 -64.83
N GLY A 134 -36.98 40.71 -64.45
CA GLY A 134 -35.98 41.11 -63.44
C GLY A 134 -36.31 40.56 -62.05
N PHE A 135 -37.59 40.50 -61.70
CA PHE A 135 -38.07 39.96 -60.42
C PHE A 135 -37.91 38.44 -60.35
N ALA A 136 -38.08 37.73 -61.47
CA ALA A 136 -37.88 36.28 -61.55
C ALA A 136 -36.43 35.89 -61.21
N VAL A 137 -35.44 36.64 -61.73
CA VAL A 137 -34.02 36.38 -61.43
C VAL A 137 -33.72 36.55 -59.93
N VAL A 138 -34.27 37.60 -59.31
CA VAL A 138 -34.11 37.81 -57.86
C VAL A 138 -34.78 36.70 -57.06
N ALA A 139 -35.98 36.28 -57.46
CA ALA A 139 -36.69 35.19 -56.79
C ALA A 139 -35.93 33.88 -56.86
N ASP A 140 -35.35 33.52 -58.00
CA ASP A 140 -34.51 32.33 -58.15
C ASP A 140 -33.23 32.38 -57.30
N GLU A 141 -32.58 33.55 -57.21
CA GLU A 141 -31.39 33.72 -56.36
C GLU A 141 -31.74 33.59 -54.87
N VAL A 142 -32.86 34.17 -54.41
CA VAL A 142 -33.33 34.02 -53.03
C VAL A 142 -33.70 32.56 -52.74
N ARG A 143 -34.33 31.86 -53.68
CA ARG A 143 -34.66 30.44 -53.56
C ARG A 143 -33.38 29.61 -53.36
N LYS A 144 -32.36 29.87 -54.16
CA LYS A 144 -31.07 29.18 -54.09
C LYS A 144 -30.35 29.44 -52.76
N LEU A 145 -30.34 30.69 -52.29
CA LEU A 145 -29.78 31.05 -50.97
C LEU A 145 -30.51 30.35 -49.82
N ALA A 146 -31.83 30.17 -49.92
CA ALA A 146 -32.61 29.44 -48.93
C ALA A 146 -32.28 27.94 -48.92
N GLU A 147 -32.12 27.32 -50.10
CA GLU A 147 -31.65 25.92 -50.22
C GLU A 147 -30.22 25.75 -49.66
N GLU A 148 -29.28 26.64 -50.03
CA GLU A 148 -27.90 26.62 -49.49
C GLU A 148 -27.85 26.81 -47.97
N THR A 149 -28.73 27.66 -47.42
CA THR A 149 -28.88 27.84 -45.97
C THR A 149 -29.34 26.54 -45.31
N LYS A 150 -30.33 25.85 -45.89
CA LYS A 150 -30.85 24.60 -45.36
C LYS A 150 -29.78 23.49 -45.34
N ASP A 151 -29.02 23.37 -46.41
CA ASP A 151 -27.91 22.40 -46.49
C ASP A 151 -26.82 22.70 -45.44
N SER A 152 -26.50 23.99 -45.24
CA SER A 152 -25.54 24.41 -44.22
C SER A 152 -25.99 24.08 -42.80
N VAL A 153 -27.28 24.27 -42.50
CA VAL A 153 -27.87 23.98 -41.19
C VAL A 153 -28.00 22.46 -40.95
N ALA A 154 -28.25 21.67 -41.99
CA ALA A 154 -28.21 20.21 -41.88
C ALA A 154 -26.80 19.71 -41.49
N ASN A 155 -25.75 20.29 -42.07
CA ASN A 155 -24.37 19.99 -41.68
C ASN A 155 -24.08 20.39 -40.22
N LEU A 156 -24.61 21.53 -39.76
CA LEU A 156 -24.49 21.94 -38.35
C LEU A 156 -25.17 20.94 -37.41
N THR A 157 -26.34 20.42 -37.78
CA THR A 157 -27.06 19.40 -37.00
C THR A 157 -26.18 18.16 -36.76
N GLY A 158 -25.52 17.65 -37.81
CA GLY A 158 -24.60 16.51 -37.67
C GLY A 158 -23.38 16.79 -36.79
N LEU A 159 -22.87 18.03 -36.77
CA LEU A 159 -21.79 18.43 -35.86
C LEU A 159 -22.26 18.48 -34.39
N ILE A 160 -23.49 18.92 -34.15
CA ILE A 160 -24.09 18.96 -32.82
C ILE A 160 -24.30 17.53 -32.29
N GLU A 161 -24.89 16.64 -33.08
CA GLU A 161 -25.05 15.22 -32.71
C GLU A 161 -23.71 14.56 -32.35
N LYS A 162 -22.67 14.84 -33.15
CA LYS A 162 -21.32 14.35 -32.88
C LYS A 162 -20.77 14.91 -31.55
N THR A 163 -21.02 16.19 -31.26
CA THR A 163 -20.60 16.84 -30.02
C THR A 163 -21.32 16.20 -28.82
N ASN A 164 -22.64 16.00 -28.90
CA ASN A 164 -23.42 15.34 -27.84
C ASN A 164 -22.89 13.93 -27.54
N LYS A 165 -22.59 13.14 -28.58
CA LYS A 165 -22.01 11.81 -28.40
C LYS A 165 -20.63 11.83 -27.74
N GLN A 166 -19.81 12.83 -28.05
CA GLN A 166 -18.51 13.01 -27.39
C GLN A 166 -18.69 13.38 -25.92
N VAL A 167 -19.65 14.24 -25.58
CA VAL A 167 -19.97 14.60 -24.20
C VAL A 167 -20.45 13.38 -23.40
N GLU A 168 -21.34 12.56 -23.97
CA GLU A 168 -21.78 11.31 -23.36
C GLU A 168 -20.61 10.36 -23.08
N THR A 169 -19.70 10.21 -24.05
CA THR A 169 -18.49 9.38 -23.89
C THR A 169 -17.61 9.91 -22.75
N VAL A 170 -17.39 11.23 -22.68
CA VAL A 170 -16.63 11.85 -21.57
C VAL A 170 -17.33 11.60 -20.24
N SER A 171 -18.66 11.68 -20.18
CA SER A 171 -19.41 11.41 -18.95
C SER A 171 -19.14 10.00 -18.42
N VAL A 172 -19.12 9.00 -19.31
CA VAL A 172 -18.81 7.60 -18.93
C VAL A 172 -17.40 7.50 -18.35
N TYR A 173 -16.39 8.08 -19.01
CA TYR A 173 -15.02 8.05 -18.49
C TYR A 173 -14.88 8.75 -17.13
N VAL A 174 -15.62 9.84 -16.92
CA VAL A 174 -15.59 10.58 -15.66
C VAL A 174 -16.22 9.75 -14.52
N ASP A 175 -17.25 8.94 -14.81
CA ASP A 175 -17.80 7.99 -13.84
C ASP A 175 -16.82 6.86 -13.51
N GLU A 176 -16.11 6.32 -14.51
CA GLU A 176 -15.05 5.31 -14.28
C GLU A 176 -13.89 5.87 -13.42
N VAL A 177 -13.48 7.12 -13.67
CA VAL A 177 -12.48 7.79 -12.83
C VAL A 177 -12.99 8.00 -11.41
N GLN A 178 -14.27 8.35 -11.21
CA GLN A 178 -14.86 8.50 -9.88
C GLN A 178 -14.79 7.20 -9.06
N VAL A 179 -15.08 6.06 -9.69
CA VAL A 179 -14.96 4.74 -9.04
C VAL A 179 -13.50 4.49 -8.63
N SER A 180 -12.56 4.71 -9.55
CA SER A 180 -11.12 4.51 -9.30
C SER A 180 -10.58 5.41 -8.18
N VAL A 181 -11.06 6.65 -8.10
CA VAL A 181 -10.72 7.61 -7.04
C VAL A 181 -11.23 7.13 -5.68
N THR A 182 -12.45 6.58 -5.64
CA THR A 182 -13.06 6.04 -4.41
C THR A 182 -12.27 4.83 -3.91
N GLU A 183 -12.00 3.86 -4.79
CA GLU A 183 -11.19 2.69 -4.46
C GLU A 183 -9.78 3.08 -4.00
N SER A 184 -9.19 4.11 -4.61
CA SER A 184 -7.88 4.63 -4.19
C SER A 184 -7.92 5.22 -2.77
N ALA A 185 -9.00 5.92 -2.41
CA ALA A 185 -9.17 6.49 -1.08
C ALA A 185 -9.35 5.41 0.00
N ASP A 186 -10.11 4.36 -0.31
CA ASP A 186 -10.31 3.21 0.59
C ASP A 186 -9.00 2.46 0.80
N ASN A 187 -8.26 2.15 -0.28
CA ASN A 187 -6.94 1.53 -0.21
C ASN A 187 -5.95 2.36 0.63
N MET A 188 -5.94 3.68 0.50
CA MET A 188 -5.08 4.54 1.33
C MET A 188 -5.42 4.43 2.82
N THR A 189 -6.70 4.28 3.15
CA THR A 189 -7.16 4.09 4.54
C THR A 189 -6.68 2.75 5.10
N GLU A 190 -6.79 1.67 4.33
CA GLU A 190 -6.28 0.35 4.73
C GLU A 190 -4.76 0.35 4.92
N ILE A 191 -4.01 0.98 4.02
CA ILE A 191 -2.55 1.07 4.13
C ILE A 191 -2.14 1.88 5.38
N ASN A 192 -2.88 2.95 5.71
CA ASN A 192 -2.63 3.71 6.94
C ASN A 192 -2.82 2.86 8.20
N GLN A 193 -3.88 2.05 8.26
CA GLN A 193 -4.10 1.09 9.35
C GLN A 193 -2.99 0.05 9.43
N PHE A 194 -2.55 -0.47 8.28
CA PHE A 194 -1.45 -1.43 8.21
C PHE A 194 -0.14 -0.87 8.80
N PHE A 195 0.19 0.41 8.53
CA PHE A 195 1.36 1.04 9.14
C PHE A 195 1.19 1.30 10.64
N GLU A 196 -0.01 1.56 11.12
CA GLU A 196 -0.29 1.64 12.56
C GLU A 196 -0.04 0.31 13.26
N ASP A 197 -0.52 -0.79 12.66
CA ASP A 197 -0.28 -2.13 13.17
C ASP A 197 1.22 -2.48 13.16
N ILE A 198 1.97 -2.09 12.12
CA ILE A 198 3.42 -2.28 12.08
C ILE A 198 4.09 -1.56 13.27
N VAL A 199 3.75 -0.29 13.52
CA VAL A 199 4.34 0.48 14.62
C VAL A 199 4.03 -0.16 15.98
N LEU A 200 2.80 -0.63 16.18
CA LEU A 200 2.43 -1.37 17.39
C LEU A 200 3.26 -2.65 17.55
N LYS A 201 3.39 -3.45 16.48
CA LYS A 201 4.17 -4.69 16.50
C LYS A 201 5.66 -4.44 16.70
N MET A 202 6.22 -3.35 16.19
CA MET A 202 7.62 -2.99 16.43
C MET A 202 7.86 -2.58 17.89
N ASN A 203 6.91 -1.90 18.51
CA ASN A 203 6.98 -1.57 19.94
C ASN A 203 6.92 -2.83 20.82
N GLU A 204 5.98 -3.76 20.55
CA GLU A 204 5.93 -5.05 21.24
C GLU A 204 7.26 -5.83 21.10
N ARG A 205 7.85 -5.83 19.90
CA ARG A 205 9.13 -6.50 19.61
C ARG A 205 10.29 -5.86 20.37
N LYS A 206 10.30 -4.53 20.50
CA LYS A 206 11.30 -3.79 21.28
C LYS A 206 11.23 -4.15 22.77
N ASP A 207 10.02 -4.24 23.32
CA ASP A 207 9.81 -4.65 24.71
C ASP A 207 10.28 -6.09 24.94
N GLN A 208 10.01 -6.99 23.99
CA GLN A 208 10.51 -8.37 24.02
C GLN A 208 12.04 -8.44 23.98
N SER A 209 12.70 -7.64 23.12
CA SER A 209 14.17 -7.55 23.08
C SER A 209 14.74 -7.07 24.41
N ASN A 210 14.17 -6.01 25.00
CA ASN A 210 14.63 -5.50 26.29
C ASN A 210 14.43 -6.53 27.42
N ALA A 211 13.32 -7.26 27.41
CA ALA A 211 13.08 -8.35 28.37
C ALA A 211 14.11 -9.48 28.22
N MET A 212 14.41 -9.88 26.98
CA MET A 212 15.42 -10.88 26.67
C MET A 212 16.81 -10.50 27.20
N GLU A 213 17.21 -9.22 27.06
CA GLU A 213 18.49 -8.74 27.57
C GLU A 213 18.59 -8.89 29.10
N ASN A 214 17.52 -8.57 29.82
CA ASN A 214 17.45 -8.75 31.28
C ASN A 214 17.49 -10.22 31.70
N GLU A 215 16.78 -11.10 30.99
CA GLU A 215 16.79 -12.55 31.26
C GLU A 215 18.18 -13.15 31.04
N ILE A 216 18.88 -12.73 29.97
CA ILE A 216 20.26 -13.19 29.70
C ILE A 216 21.20 -12.75 30.81
N HIS A 217 21.07 -11.52 31.32
CA HIS A 217 21.89 -11.06 32.43
C HIS A 217 21.73 -11.96 33.67
N THR A 218 20.49 -12.31 34.00
CA THR A 218 20.17 -13.25 35.09
C THR A 218 20.76 -14.65 34.83
N PHE A 219 20.77 -15.08 33.57
CA PHE A 219 21.33 -16.37 33.16
C PHE A 219 22.86 -16.39 33.30
N PHE A 220 23.54 -15.29 32.97
CA PHE A 220 24.98 -15.13 33.18
C PHE A 220 25.36 -15.24 34.66
N GLU A 221 24.61 -14.59 35.55
CA GLU A 221 24.81 -14.70 37.00
C GLU A 221 24.67 -16.16 37.46
N SER A 222 23.60 -16.84 37.03
CA SER A 222 23.34 -18.24 37.37
C SER A 222 24.45 -19.18 36.87
N LEU A 223 24.93 -19.01 35.63
CA LEU A 223 26.03 -19.81 35.08
C LEU A 223 27.35 -19.56 35.81
N SER A 224 27.61 -18.32 36.21
CA SER A 224 28.79 -17.96 37.01
C SER A 224 28.78 -18.66 38.37
N GLU A 225 27.63 -18.67 39.04
CA GLU A 225 27.44 -19.40 40.31
C GLU A 225 27.65 -20.91 40.16
N VAL A 226 27.08 -21.52 39.11
CA VAL A 226 27.28 -22.95 38.81
C VAL A 226 28.74 -23.25 38.53
N ASN A 227 29.42 -22.41 37.74
CA ASN A 227 30.84 -22.59 37.43
C ASN A 227 31.71 -22.50 38.69
N GLN A 228 31.41 -21.57 39.59
CA GLN A 228 32.10 -21.46 40.89
C GLN A 228 31.85 -22.69 41.77
N ALA A 229 30.63 -23.21 41.79
CA ALA A 229 30.29 -24.43 42.52
C ALA A 229 31.07 -25.62 41.97
N LEU A 230 31.13 -25.79 40.65
CA LEU A 230 31.92 -26.85 40.00
C LEU A 230 33.39 -26.80 40.41
N GLY A 231 34.01 -25.61 40.39
CA GLY A 231 35.40 -25.46 40.83
C GLY A 231 35.65 -25.92 42.28
N LYS A 232 34.69 -25.68 43.19
CA LYS A 232 34.78 -26.19 44.58
C LYS A 232 34.67 -27.72 44.64
N VAL A 233 33.81 -28.32 43.81
CA VAL A 233 33.63 -29.77 43.81
C VAL A 233 34.84 -30.46 43.16
N THR A 234 35.40 -29.92 42.08
CA THR A 234 36.66 -30.43 41.48
C THR A 234 37.77 -30.50 42.52
N ASN A 235 38.00 -29.42 43.29
CA ASN A 235 38.98 -29.42 44.37
C ASN A 235 38.69 -30.50 45.43
N SER A 236 37.41 -30.73 45.75
CA SER A 236 37.00 -31.77 46.73
C SER A 236 37.22 -33.18 46.19
N VAL A 237 37.06 -33.39 44.88
CA VAL A 237 37.36 -34.66 44.20
C VAL A 237 38.85 -34.94 44.20
N ASP A 238 39.68 -33.93 43.91
CA ASP A 238 41.14 -34.03 43.96
C ASP A 238 41.62 -34.39 45.37
N ASP A 239 41.10 -33.72 46.41
CA ASP A 239 41.38 -34.02 47.82
C ASP A 239 40.99 -35.46 48.20
N LEU A 240 39.86 -35.95 47.67
CA LEU A 240 39.38 -37.31 47.92
C LEU A 240 40.29 -38.36 47.26
N ILE A 241 40.70 -38.14 46.01
CA ILE A 241 41.66 -38.99 45.29
C ILE A 241 42.99 -39.02 46.07
N GLU A 242 43.48 -37.86 46.52
CA GLU A 242 44.72 -37.77 47.29
C GLU A 242 44.63 -38.51 48.63
N THR A 243 43.49 -38.39 49.33
CA THR A 243 43.24 -39.08 50.61
C THR A 243 43.20 -40.60 50.43
N VAL A 244 42.52 -41.09 49.39
CA VAL A 244 42.44 -42.53 49.07
C VAL A 244 43.82 -43.09 48.68
N ASN A 245 44.65 -42.30 48.00
CA ASN A 245 46.02 -42.71 47.64
C ASN A 245 46.99 -42.75 48.83
N LYS A 246 46.71 -42.01 49.91
CA LYS A 246 47.55 -41.95 51.13
C LYS A 246 47.17 -42.97 52.21
N GLY A 247 45.94 -43.51 52.20
CA GLY A 247 45.37 -44.36 53.26
C GLY A 247 45.24 -45.83 52.92
#